data_AF-A0A428G7F7-F1
#
_entry.id   AF-A0A428G7F7-F1
#
_cell.length_a   1.000
_cell.length_b   1.000
_cell.length_c   1.000
_cell.angle_alpha   90.00
_cell.angle_beta   90.00
_cell.angle_gamma   90.00
#
_symmetry.space_group_name_H-M   'P 1'
#
loop_
_entity.id
_entity.type
_entity.pdbx_description
1 polymer ?
#
loop_
_entity_poly.entity_id
_entity_poly.type
_entity_poly.pdbx_seq_one_letter_code
_entity_poly.pdbx_strand_id
1 'polypeptide(L)'
;MSDISIISAILVVVVAFLAGLEGILDQFQFHQPIVACTLIGLVTGNLEAGVMLGGSLQMIALGWANIGAAVAPDAALASVAAAIILIKGGNFTTEGIAVATATAIPLAVAGLFLTMIVRTISVALVHSADAAAKEGNIAAVERAHYFALILQGLRIAIPAAFLIAIPASAVQDALGLMPEWLNGGMAVGGAMVVAVGYAMVINMMATREVWPFFAIGFALAAISQLTLIALGVIGVALAFIYLNLTKQGGNGGGGVATSNDPIGDILEDY
;
A
#
# COMPACT_ATOMS: atom_id res chain seq x y z
N MET A 1 24.35 -3.46 19.47
CA MET A 1 23.61 -2.21 19.70
C MET A 1 23.35 -1.63 18.33
N SER A 2 22.15 -1.82 17.78
CA SER A 2 21.77 -1.46 16.41
C SER A 2 21.51 0.04 16.27
N ASP A 3 22.53 0.85 16.61
CA ASP A 3 22.52 2.26 16.24
C ASP A 3 22.73 2.35 14.74
N ILE A 4 21.71 2.87 14.06
CA ILE A 4 21.74 3.14 12.62
C ILE A 4 22.92 4.08 12.38
N SER A 5 23.91 3.63 11.59
CA SER A 5 25.02 4.48 11.17
C SER A 5 24.49 5.76 10.54
N ILE A 6 25.19 6.89 10.72
CA ILE A 6 24.78 8.20 10.15
C ILE A 6 24.54 8.08 8.63
N ILE A 7 25.34 7.27 7.93
CA ILE A 7 25.18 7.02 6.50
C ILE A 7 23.86 6.29 6.23
N SER A 8 23.57 5.21 6.97
CA SER A 8 22.31 4.49 6.87
C SER A 8 21.12 5.37 7.24
N ALA A 9 21.24 6.26 8.22
CA ALA A 9 20.20 7.20 8.62
C ALA A 9 19.83 8.15 7.48
N ILE A 10 20.84 8.75 6.82
CA ILE A 10 20.63 9.60 5.65
C ILE A 10 19.96 8.83 4.52
N LEU A 11 20.43 7.61 4.24
CA LEU A 11 19.86 6.76 3.20
C LEU A 11 18.41 6.37 3.50
N VAL A 12 18.05 6.06 4.74
CA VAL A 12 16.66 5.77 5.13
C VAL A 12 15.78 7.01 4.91
N VAL A 13 16.24 8.22 5.23
CA VAL A 13 15.47 9.45 4.97
C VAL A 13 15.28 9.69 3.47
N VAL A 14 16.29 9.40 2.65
CA VAL A 14 16.17 9.49 1.19
C VAL A 14 15.16 8.47 0.65
N VAL A 15 15.23 7.22 1.11
CA VAL A 15 14.25 6.17 0.74
C VAL A 15 12.84 6.57 1.18
N ALA A 16 12.68 7.09 2.40
CA ALA A 16 11.40 7.58 2.92
C ALA A 16 10.85 8.75 2.10
N PHE A 17 11.73 9.66 1.66
CA PHE A 17 11.36 10.76 0.77
C PHE A 17 10.84 10.25 -0.56
N LEU A 18 11.57 9.33 -1.22
CA LEU A 18 11.16 8.72 -2.49
C LEU A 18 9.83 7.95 -2.36
N ALA A 19 9.67 7.16 -1.30
CA ALA A 19 8.42 6.47 -1.00
C ALA A 19 7.26 7.46 -0.78
N GLY A 20 7.53 8.63 -0.21
CA GLY A 20 6.54 9.69 -0.06
C GLY A 20 6.13 10.36 -1.37
N LEU A 21 7.06 10.67 -2.27
CA LEU A 21 6.74 11.20 -3.60
C LEU A 21 5.80 10.25 -4.35
N GLU A 22 6.14 8.97 -4.31
CA GLU A 22 5.42 7.89 -5.00
C GLU A 22 4.09 7.54 -4.36
N GLY A 23 3.83 8.00 -3.13
CA GLY A 23 2.54 7.83 -2.46
C GLY A 23 1.39 8.58 -3.14
N ILE A 24 1.66 9.59 -3.98
CA ILE A 24 0.66 10.19 -4.89
C ILE A 24 0.97 9.89 -6.34
N LEU A 25 2.26 9.81 -6.72
CA LEU A 25 2.61 9.61 -8.12
C LEU A 25 2.09 8.26 -8.64
N ASP A 26 2.11 7.23 -7.77
CA ASP A 26 1.50 5.92 -8.02
C ASP A 26 1.98 5.24 -9.32
N GLN A 27 3.21 5.53 -9.76
CA GLN A 27 3.77 5.04 -11.03
C GLN A 27 4.78 3.92 -10.84
N PHE A 28 5.80 4.16 -10.01
CA PHE A 28 6.87 3.20 -9.76
C PHE A 28 6.62 2.36 -8.51
N GLN A 29 5.57 2.66 -7.76
CA GLN A 29 5.12 1.89 -6.60
C GLN A 29 6.15 1.79 -5.47
N PHE A 30 7.07 2.76 -5.32
CA PHE A 30 8.00 2.79 -4.20
C PHE A 30 7.30 2.95 -2.84
N HIS A 31 6.05 3.43 -2.82
CA HIS A 31 5.21 3.52 -1.63
C HIS A 31 4.69 2.16 -1.14
N GLN A 32 4.76 1.11 -1.99
CA GLN A 32 4.29 -0.22 -1.62
C GLN A 32 5.18 -0.81 -0.52
N PRO A 33 4.59 -1.44 0.51
CA PRO A 33 5.34 -1.97 1.65
C PRO A 33 6.49 -2.90 1.26
N ILE A 34 6.29 -3.74 0.25
CA ILE A 34 7.33 -4.68 -0.20
C ILE A 34 8.60 -3.96 -0.70
N VAL A 35 8.45 -2.83 -1.40
CA VAL A 35 9.59 -2.07 -1.92
C VAL A 35 10.20 -1.21 -0.82
N ALA A 36 9.37 -0.46 -0.09
CA ALA A 36 9.83 0.46 0.96
C ALA A 36 10.58 -0.28 2.10
N CYS A 37 10.00 -1.36 2.63
CA CYS A 37 10.64 -2.13 3.71
C CYS A 37 11.91 -2.84 3.24
N THR A 38 11.96 -3.33 2.00
CA THR A 38 13.15 -3.97 1.43
C THR A 38 14.28 -2.97 1.26
N LEU A 39 14.00 -1.78 0.72
CA LEU A 39 15.01 -0.72 0.56
C LEU A 39 15.56 -0.26 1.91
N ILE A 40 14.70 -0.12 2.93
CA ILE A 40 15.13 0.23 4.29
C ILE A 40 15.96 -0.90 4.92
N GLY A 41 15.54 -2.15 4.75
CA GLY A 41 16.32 -3.33 5.18
C GLY A 41 17.70 -3.37 4.52
N LEU A 42 17.78 -3.07 3.22
CA LEU A 42 19.03 -3.04 2.47
C LEU A 42 20.00 -1.98 3.02
N VAL A 43 19.55 -0.73 3.19
CA VAL A 43 20.43 0.38 3.64
C VAL A 43 20.84 0.27 5.11
N THR A 44 20.12 -0.53 5.89
CA THR A 44 20.42 -0.81 7.31
C THR A 44 21.12 -2.15 7.55
N GLY A 45 21.35 -2.94 6.49
CA GLY A 45 22.02 -4.24 6.56
C GLY A 45 21.15 -5.41 7.01
N ASN A 46 19.84 -5.22 7.17
CA ASN A 46 18.87 -6.25 7.58
C ASN A 46 17.88 -6.55 6.44
N LEU A 47 18.42 -7.05 5.31
CA LEU A 47 17.63 -7.28 4.10
C LEU A 47 16.53 -8.32 4.29
N GLU A 48 16.85 -9.47 4.88
CA GLU A 48 15.89 -10.56 5.08
C GLU A 48 14.69 -10.14 5.94
N ALA A 49 14.96 -9.47 7.07
CA ALA A 49 13.92 -8.92 7.93
C ALA A 49 13.06 -7.86 7.20
N GLY A 50 13.68 -7.00 6.38
CA GLY A 50 12.96 -6.01 5.57
C GLY A 50 12.04 -6.63 4.52
N VAL A 51 12.49 -7.68 3.84
CA VAL A 51 11.68 -8.42 2.85
C VAL A 51 10.52 -9.14 3.52
N MET A 52 10.77 -9.81 4.65
CA MET A 52 9.72 -10.51 5.39
C MET A 52 8.65 -9.54 5.90
N LEU A 53 9.05 -8.42 6.51
CA LEU A 53 8.12 -7.38 6.95
C LEU A 53 7.34 -6.78 5.78
N GLY A 54 8.03 -6.46 4.68
CA GLY A 54 7.41 -5.92 3.48
C GLY A 54 6.36 -6.87 2.89
N GLY A 55 6.68 -8.17 2.82
CA GLY A 55 5.74 -9.20 2.39
C GLY A 55 4.51 -9.30 3.29
N SER A 56 4.68 -9.31 4.62
CA SER A 56 3.56 -9.35 5.57
C SER A 56 2.67 -8.11 5.47
N LEU A 57 3.26 -6.91 5.39
CA LEU A 57 2.52 -5.67 5.24
C LEU A 57 1.83 -5.56 3.88
N GLN A 58 2.44 -6.09 2.81
CA GLN A 58 1.83 -6.09 1.49
C GLN A 58 0.48 -6.80 1.51
N MET A 59 0.37 -7.93 2.20
CA MET A 59 -0.89 -8.70 2.27
C MET A 59 -2.01 -7.89 2.93
N ILE A 60 -1.68 -6.99 3.86
CA ILE A 60 -2.64 -6.07 4.48
C ILE A 60 -2.99 -4.92 3.51
N ALA A 61 -1.98 -4.38 2.83
CA ALA A 61 -2.12 -3.22 1.95
C ALA A 61 -2.74 -3.51 0.57
N LEU A 62 -3.02 -4.78 0.22
CA LEU A 62 -3.59 -5.16 -1.09
C LEU A 62 -4.87 -4.40 -1.46
N GLY A 63 -5.68 -4.02 -0.46
CA GLY A 63 -6.93 -3.27 -0.68
C GLY A 63 -6.79 -1.75 -0.51
N TRP A 64 -5.58 -1.24 -0.24
CA TRP A 64 -5.35 0.20 -0.03
C TRP A 64 -5.10 0.88 -1.38
N ALA A 65 -6.18 1.14 -2.11
CA ALA A 65 -6.17 1.89 -3.36
C ALA A 65 -6.89 3.24 -3.20
N ASN A 66 -6.34 4.29 -3.81
CA ASN A 66 -6.98 5.60 -3.82
C ASN A 66 -8.07 5.63 -4.90
N ILE A 67 -9.34 5.79 -4.50
CA ILE A 67 -10.48 5.83 -5.43
C ILE A 67 -11.12 7.22 -5.39
N GLY A 68 -10.91 7.98 -6.47
CA GLY A 68 -11.40 9.34 -6.58
C GLY A 68 -10.85 10.22 -5.45
N ALA A 69 -11.74 10.82 -4.67
CA ALA A 69 -11.37 11.63 -3.51
C ALA A 69 -11.16 10.81 -2.21
N ALA A 70 -11.55 9.53 -2.19
CA ALA A 70 -11.33 8.65 -1.06
C ALA A 70 -9.88 8.16 -1.07
N VAL A 71 -9.11 8.65 -0.12
CA VAL A 71 -7.69 8.31 0.05
C VAL A 71 -7.58 7.13 0.99
N ALA A 72 -6.86 6.09 0.57
CA ALA A 72 -6.59 4.93 1.41
C ALA A 72 -5.63 5.28 2.57
N PRO A 73 -5.55 4.45 3.62
CA PRO A 73 -4.54 4.61 4.66
C PRO A 73 -3.12 4.68 4.07
N ASP A 74 -2.23 5.47 4.68
CA ASP A 74 -0.91 5.77 4.09
C ASP A 74 0.07 4.60 4.26
N ALA A 75 0.12 3.73 3.24
CA ALA A 75 1.00 2.57 3.17
C ALA A 75 2.49 2.93 3.25
N ALA A 76 2.90 4.05 2.66
CA ALA A 76 4.31 4.45 2.63
C ALA A 76 4.79 4.83 4.02
N LEU A 77 4.04 5.65 4.76
CA LEU A 77 4.45 6.04 6.11
C LEU A 77 4.43 4.84 7.05
N ALA A 78 3.40 3.99 6.95
CA ALA A 78 3.28 2.78 7.73
C ALA A 78 4.46 1.82 7.52
N SER A 79 4.81 1.54 6.27
CA SER A 79 5.91 0.63 5.90
C SER A 79 7.28 1.16 6.29
N VAL A 80 7.54 2.45 6.04
CA VAL A 80 8.80 3.11 6.42
C VAL A 80 8.97 3.10 7.93
N ALA A 81 7.94 3.49 8.67
CA ALA A 81 8.00 3.56 10.12
C ALA A 81 8.10 2.18 10.77
N ALA A 82 7.34 1.19 10.30
CA ALA A 82 7.42 -0.19 10.79
C ALA A 82 8.80 -0.80 10.54
N ALA A 83 9.41 -0.54 9.39
CA ALA A 83 10.78 -1.00 9.11
C ALA A 83 11.79 -0.38 10.08
N ILE A 84 11.72 0.93 10.32
CA ILE A 84 12.58 1.63 11.29
C ILE A 84 12.41 1.04 12.71
N ILE A 85 11.17 0.81 13.13
CA ILE A 85 10.85 0.23 14.45
C ILE A 85 11.42 -1.19 14.57
N LEU A 86 11.26 -2.03 13.54
CA LEU A 86 11.79 -3.40 13.54
C LEU A 86 13.33 -3.42 13.69
N ILE A 87 14.01 -2.58 12.92
CA ILE A 87 15.49 -2.48 12.93
C ILE A 87 16.00 -2.00 14.28
N LYS A 88 15.33 -1.01 14.88
CA LYS A 88 15.69 -0.47 16.20
C LYS A 88 15.35 -1.41 17.34
N GLY A 89 14.21 -2.10 17.25
CA GLY A 89 13.81 -3.12 18.20
C GLY A 89 14.78 -4.30 18.23
N GLY A 90 15.51 -4.56 17.13
CA GLY A 90 16.56 -5.57 17.07
C GLY A 90 16.04 -7.01 17.17
N ASN A 91 14.72 -7.20 17.20
CA ASN A 91 14.07 -8.49 17.22
C ASN A 91 13.57 -8.84 15.81
N PHE A 92 14.37 -9.60 15.06
CA PHE A 92 14.06 -10.02 13.70
C PHE A 92 13.30 -11.36 13.63
N THR A 93 12.77 -11.83 14.75
CA THR A 93 11.92 -13.03 14.77
C THR A 93 10.55 -12.72 14.15
N THR A 94 9.78 -13.79 13.89
CA THR A 94 8.38 -13.69 13.44
C THR A 94 7.52 -12.85 14.38
N GLU A 95 7.77 -12.90 15.69
CA GLU A 95 7.06 -12.07 16.68
C GLU A 95 7.41 -10.59 16.54
N GLY A 96 8.69 -10.26 16.36
CA GLY A 96 9.12 -8.88 16.12
C GLY A 96 8.53 -8.29 14.85
N ILE A 97 8.46 -9.09 13.78
CA ILE A 97 7.79 -8.72 12.52
C ILE A 97 6.29 -8.52 12.73
N ALA A 98 5.63 -9.40 13.48
CA ALA A 98 4.20 -9.28 13.78
C ALA A 98 3.88 -8.01 14.59
N VAL A 99 4.70 -7.69 15.58
CA VAL A 99 4.59 -6.46 16.37
C VAL A 99 4.79 -5.24 15.47
N ALA A 100 5.85 -5.21 14.66
CA ALA A 100 6.11 -4.12 13.71
C ALA A 100 4.93 -3.95 12.73
N THR A 101 4.39 -5.06 12.22
CA THR A 101 3.23 -5.08 11.32
C THR A 101 1.99 -4.49 11.99
N ALA A 102 1.71 -4.87 13.23
CA ALA A 102 0.57 -4.35 13.97
C ALA A 102 0.74 -2.85 14.32
N THR A 103 1.97 -2.39 14.63
CA THR A 103 2.25 -0.96 14.85
C THR A 103 2.08 -0.13 13.57
N ALA A 104 2.22 -0.75 12.39
CA ALA A 104 2.06 -0.07 11.11
C ALA A 104 0.62 0.43 10.89
N ILE A 105 -0.39 -0.24 11.45
CA ILE A 105 -1.80 0.10 11.22
C ILE A 105 -2.15 1.48 11.82
N PRO A 106 -1.88 1.78 13.11
CA PRO A 106 -2.05 3.13 13.64
C PRO A 106 -1.23 4.18 12.88
N LEU A 107 -0.02 3.82 12.46
CA LEU A 107 0.87 4.71 11.72
C LEU A 107 0.31 5.03 10.32
N ALA A 108 -0.35 4.08 9.65
CA ALA A 108 -1.03 4.32 8.38
C ALA A 108 -2.15 5.37 8.51
N VAL A 109 -2.90 5.33 9.62
CA VAL A 109 -3.94 6.31 9.93
C VAL A 109 -3.33 7.68 10.23
N ALA A 110 -2.23 7.72 11.00
CA ALA A 110 -1.50 8.95 11.26
C ALA A 110 -0.92 9.56 9.95
N GLY A 111 -0.39 8.72 9.06
CA GLY A 111 0.09 9.16 7.75
C GLY A 111 -1.02 9.70 6.86
N LEU A 112 -2.21 9.08 6.88
CA LEU A 112 -3.40 9.61 6.21
C LEU A 112 -3.77 11.00 6.75
N PHE A 113 -3.70 11.21 8.07
CA PHE A 113 -3.92 12.55 8.64
C PHE A 113 -2.88 13.57 8.15
N LEU A 114 -1.59 13.22 8.14
CA LEU A 114 -0.53 14.08 7.59
C LEU A 114 -0.75 14.37 6.10
N THR A 115 -1.23 13.38 5.34
CA THR A 115 -1.61 13.52 3.93
C THR A 115 -2.65 14.62 3.75
N MET A 116 -3.67 14.65 4.62
CA MET A 116 -4.74 15.63 4.53
C MET A 116 -4.21 17.05 4.72
N ILE A 117 -3.30 17.26 5.68
CA ILE A 117 -2.66 18.57 5.90
C ILE A 117 -1.88 19.01 4.65
N VAL A 118 -1.04 18.13 4.10
CA VAL A 118 -0.26 18.45 2.89
C VAL A 118 -1.19 18.75 1.72
N ARG A 119 -2.26 17.97 1.54
CA ARG A 119 -3.27 18.23 0.50
C ARG A 119 -3.97 19.57 0.68
N THR A 120 -4.28 19.98 1.91
CA THR A 120 -4.85 21.31 2.18
C THR A 120 -3.86 22.42 1.81
N ILE A 121 -2.57 22.26 2.14
CA ILE A 121 -1.53 23.22 1.74
C ILE A 121 -1.39 23.30 0.21
N SER A 122 -1.49 22.16 -0.48
CA SER A 122 -1.43 22.11 -1.94
C SER A 122 -2.53 22.93 -2.62
N VAL A 123 -3.68 23.14 -1.99
CA VAL A 123 -4.73 24.04 -2.53
C VAL A 123 -4.21 25.47 -2.68
N ALA A 124 -3.42 25.98 -1.73
CA ALA A 124 -2.81 27.30 -1.83
C ALA A 124 -1.81 27.38 -3.00
N LEU A 125 -1.08 26.29 -3.25
CA LEU A 125 -0.14 26.19 -4.38
C LEU A 125 -0.89 26.18 -5.72
N VAL A 126 -2.05 25.53 -5.80
CA VAL A 126 -2.89 25.55 -7.01
C VAL A 126 -3.36 26.97 -7.32
N HIS A 127 -3.84 27.74 -6.34
CA HIS A 127 -4.21 29.15 -6.57
C HIS A 127 -3.02 30.01 -7.05
N SER A 128 -1.81 29.73 -6.56
CA SER A 128 -0.60 30.41 -7.05
C SER A 128 -0.25 30.02 -8.48
N ALA A 129 -0.47 28.76 -8.87
CA ALA A 129 -0.29 28.27 -10.22
C ALA A 129 -1.32 28.91 -11.18
N ASP A 130 -2.57 29.07 -10.75
CA ASP A 130 -3.61 29.74 -11.54
C ASP A 130 -3.26 31.20 -11.82
N ALA A 131 -2.70 31.92 -10.83
CA ALA A 131 -2.23 33.29 -11.01
C ALA A 131 -1.06 33.35 -12.01
N ALA A 132 -0.08 32.46 -11.87
CA ALA A 132 1.05 32.36 -12.79
C ALA A 132 0.64 31.98 -14.23
N ALA A 133 -0.38 31.13 -14.38
CA ALA A 133 -0.92 30.73 -15.68
C ALA A 133 -1.58 31.90 -16.41
N LYS A 134 -2.29 32.78 -15.69
CA LYS A 134 -2.88 34.01 -16.27
C LYS A 134 -1.83 34.96 -16.83
N GLU A 135 -0.62 34.96 -16.25
CA GLU A 135 0.52 35.75 -16.72
C GLU A 135 1.33 35.04 -17.82
N GLY A 136 0.93 33.83 -18.23
CA GLY A 136 1.65 33.03 -19.24
C GLY A 136 2.98 32.45 -18.75
N ASN A 137 3.24 32.43 -17.43
CA ASN A 137 4.50 31.98 -16.86
C ASN A 137 4.49 30.47 -16.57
N ILE A 138 4.80 29.67 -17.59
CA ILE A 138 4.84 28.19 -17.49
C ILE A 138 5.85 27.72 -16.44
N ALA A 139 7.01 28.37 -16.35
CA ALA A 139 8.05 28.00 -15.39
C ALA A 139 7.59 28.16 -13.93
N ALA A 140 6.72 29.14 -13.64
CA ALA A 140 6.16 29.29 -12.30
C ALA A 140 5.13 28.20 -11.96
N VAL A 141 4.32 27.78 -12.95
CA VAL A 141 3.40 26.65 -12.80
C VAL A 141 4.16 25.34 -12.54
N GLU A 142 5.23 25.08 -13.29
CA GLU A 142 6.09 23.90 -13.07
C GLU A 142 6.73 23.89 -11.68
N ARG A 143 7.25 25.03 -11.22
CA ARG A 143 7.82 25.14 -9.87
C ARG A 143 6.77 24.86 -8.79
N ALA A 144 5.54 25.35 -8.95
CA ALA A 144 4.45 25.06 -8.01
C ALA A 144 4.10 23.57 -7.98
N HIS A 145 4.11 22.91 -9.15
CA HIS A 145 3.89 21.46 -9.26
C HIS A 145 4.98 20.65 -8.54
N TYR A 146 6.27 20.93 -8.82
CA TYR A 146 7.37 20.24 -8.16
C TYR A 146 7.43 20.53 -6.66
N PHE A 147 7.09 21.75 -6.23
CA PHE A 147 7.05 22.09 -4.82
C PHE A 147 5.96 21.31 -4.08
N ALA A 148 4.76 21.17 -4.67
CA ALA A 148 3.70 20.34 -4.13
C ALA A 148 4.14 18.87 -4.00
N LEU A 149 4.87 18.36 -4.98
CA LEU A 149 5.42 17.00 -4.94
C LEU A 149 6.50 16.86 -3.84
N ILE A 150 7.39 17.84 -3.67
CA ILE A 150 8.41 17.80 -2.60
C ILE A 150 7.77 17.80 -1.21
N LEU A 151 6.74 18.62 -0.99
CA LEU A 151 5.99 18.63 0.29
C LEU A 151 5.43 17.25 0.63
N GLN A 152 5.00 16.52 -0.39
CA GLN A 152 4.50 15.17 -0.25
C GLN A 152 5.59 14.18 0.17
N GLY A 153 6.76 14.20 -0.47
CA GLY A 153 7.90 13.38 -0.04
C GLY A 153 8.33 13.72 1.40
N LEU A 154 8.30 15.01 1.73
CA LEU A 154 8.71 15.51 3.03
C LEU A 154 7.77 15.06 4.16
N ARG A 155 6.48 14.84 3.87
CA ARG A 155 5.49 14.34 4.85
C ARG A 155 5.89 12.99 5.45
N ILE A 156 6.66 12.17 4.74
CA ILE A 156 7.11 10.84 5.19
C ILE A 156 8.54 10.90 5.67
N ALA A 157 9.40 11.67 4.97
CA ALA A 157 10.79 11.84 5.34
C ALA A 157 10.98 12.48 6.73
N ILE A 158 10.16 13.48 7.08
CA ILE A 158 10.25 14.15 8.39
C ILE A 158 9.90 13.19 9.54
N PRO A 159 8.73 12.51 9.56
CA PRO A 159 8.45 11.51 10.58
C PRO A 159 9.49 10.38 10.64
N ALA A 160 9.98 9.92 9.47
CA ALA A 160 11.05 8.92 9.43
C ALA A 160 12.33 9.42 10.11
N ALA A 161 12.74 10.66 9.85
CA ALA A 161 13.89 11.28 10.51
C ALA A 161 13.69 11.39 12.02
N PHE A 162 12.50 11.77 12.50
CA PHE A 162 12.19 11.78 13.92
C PHE A 162 12.24 10.38 14.54
N LEU A 163 11.69 9.36 13.87
CA LEU A 163 11.79 7.97 14.31
C LEU A 163 13.24 7.49 14.36
N ILE A 164 14.09 7.91 13.43
CA ILE A 164 15.54 7.62 13.45
C ILE A 164 16.25 8.37 14.59
N ALA A 165 15.78 9.55 15.00
CA ALA A 165 16.38 10.30 16.11
C ALA A 165 16.08 9.67 17.49
N ILE A 166 15.01 8.88 17.64
CA ILE A 166 14.68 8.19 18.90
C ILE A 166 15.73 7.13 19.22
N PRO A 167 16.36 7.09 20.41
CA PRO A 167 17.36 6.06 20.73
C PRO A 167 16.80 4.63 20.58
N ALA A 168 17.62 3.70 20.08
CA ALA A 168 17.20 2.30 19.95
C ALA A 168 16.82 1.69 21.30
N SER A 169 17.51 2.08 22.39
CA SER A 169 17.17 1.68 23.76
C SER A 169 15.74 2.08 24.14
N ALA A 170 15.30 3.29 23.81
CA ALA A 170 13.94 3.73 24.12
C ALA A 170 12.88 2.91 23.38
N VAL A 171 13.16 2.51 22.13
CA VAL A 171 12.28 1.61 21.37
C VAL A 171 12.28 0.21 22.00
N GLN A 172 13.45 -0.32 22.35
CA GLN A 172 13.59 -1.65 22.96
C GLN A 172 12.94 -1.71 24.35
N ASP A 173 13.08 -0.68 25.17
CA ASP A 173 12.45 -0.58 26.48
C ASP A 173 10.94 -0.53 26.34
N ALA A 174 10.42 0.28 25.41
CA ALA A 174 8.98 0.32 25.12
C ALA A 174 8.44 -1.04 24.64
N LEU A 175 9.20 -1.74 23.78
CA LEU A 175 8.83 -3.07 23.31
C LEU A 175 8.94 -4.13 24.42
N GLY A 176 9.93 -4.02 25.30
CA GLY A 176 10.17 -4.93 26.42
C GLY A 176 9.17 -4.78 27.56
N LEU A 177 8.50 -3.63 27.65
CA LEU A 177 7.39 -3.40 28.58
C LEU A 177 6.07 -4.03 28.09
N MET A 178 6.01 -4.54 26.85
CA MET A 178 4.80 -5.16 26.34
C MET A 178 4.57 -6.54 26.97
N PRO A 179 3.42 -6.76 27.63
CA PRO A 179 3.10 -8.05 28.21
C PRO A 179 2.82 -9.10 27.11
N GLU A 180 3.11 -10.37 27.39
CA GLU A 180 2.99 -11.46 26.41
C GLU A 180 1.60 -11.57 25.78
N TRP A 181 0.53 -11.34 26.56
CA TRP A 181 -0.84 -11.38 26.05
C TRP A 181 -1.08 -10.35 24.93
N LEU A 182 -0.42 -9.19 25.01
CA LEU A 182 -0.54 -8.14 24.00
C LEU A 182 0.27 -8.49 22.75
N ASN A 183 1.49 -9.00 22.91
CA ASN A 183 2.31 -9.47 21.78
C ASN A 183 1.61 -10.59 21.01
N GLY A 184 1.08 -11.59 21.71
CA GLY A 184 0.28 -12.65 21.10
C GLY A 184 -0.98 -12.12 20.43
N GLY A 185 -1.69 -11.18 21.10
CA GLY A 185 -2.87 -10.53 20.54
C GLY A 185 -2.60 -9.73 19.26
N MET A 186 -1.47 -9.01 19.20
CA MET A 186 -1.04 -8.27 18.01
C MET A 186 -0.69 -9.20 16.85
N ALA A 187 -0.08 -10.36 17.13
CA ALA A 187 0.21 -11.35 16.09
C ALA A 187 -1.06 -11.95 15.47
N VAL A 188 -2.02 -12.36 16.31
CA VAL A 188 -3.31 -12.89 15.84
C VAL A 188 -4.13 -11.80 15.14
N GLY A 189 -4.22 -10.61 15.74
CA GLY A 189 -4.95 -9.47 15.19
C GLY A 189 -4.40 -9.02 13.83
N GLY A 190 -3.07 -8.93 13.69
CA GLY A 190 -2.40 -8.59 12.43
C GLY A 190 -2.76 -9.58 11.31
N ALA A 191 -2.83 -10.88 11.61
CA ALA A 191 -3.24 -11.89 10.64
C ALA A 191 -4.71 -11.74 10.22
N MET A 192 -5.61 -11.33 11.13
CA MET A 192 -7.02 -11.11 10.80
C MET A 192 -7.25 -9.85 9.96
N VAL A 193 -6.44 -8.81 10.14
CA VAL A 193 -6.54 -7.55 9.37
C VAL A 193 -6.30 -7.79 7.88
N VAL A 194 -5.50 -8.79 7.52
CA VAL A 194 -5.28 -9.20 6.11
C VAL A 194 -6.60 -9.54 5.41
N ALA A 195 -7.57 -10.15 6.12
CA ALA A 195 -8.88 -10.48 5.54
C ALA A 195 -9.65 -9.23 5.10
N VAL A 196 -9.48 -8.11 5.78
CA VAL A 196 -10.09 -6.82 5.39
C VAL A 196 -9.49 -6.33 4.07
N GLY A 197 -8.18 -6.49 3.88
CA GLY A 197 -7.49 -6.18 2.62
C GLY A 197 -8.10 -6.94 1.44
N TYR A 198 -8.25 -8.27 1.58
CA TYR A 198 -8.89 -9.07 0.54
C TYR A 198 -10.36 -8.70 0.31
N ALA A 199 -11.12 -8.45 1.37
CA ALA A 199 -12.52 -8.05 1.25
C ALA A 199 -12.68 -6.74 0.47
N MET A 200 -11.78 -5.77 0.66
CA MET A 200 -11.78 -4.52 -0.12
C MET A 200 -11.55 -4.78 -1.61
N VAL A 201 -10.56 -5.61 -1.96
CA VAL A 201 -10.29 -5.98 -3.37
C VAL A 201 -11.48 -6.72 -3.99
N ILE A 202 -12.03 -7.71 -3.27
CA ILE A 202 -13.20 -8.47 -3.73
C ILE A 202 -14.37 -7.52 -3.95
N ASN A 203 -14.65 -6.61 -3.03
CA ASN A 203 -15.78 -5.69 -3.14
C ASN A 203 -15.66 -4.73 -4.34
N MET A 204 -14.42 -4.40 -4.77
CA MET A 204 -14.20 -3.60 -5.99
C MET A 204 -14.44 -4.39 -7.27
N MET A 205 -14.25 -5.72 -7.25
CA MET A 205 -14.40 -6.58 -8.44
C MET A 205 -15.70 -7.39 -8.46
N ALA A 206 -16.44 -7.45 -7.35
CA ALA A 206 -17.55 -8.36 -7.15
C ALA A 206 -18.78 -7.98 -7.99
N THR A 207 -18.97 -8.70 -9.09
CA THR A 207 -20.22 -8.75 -9.86
C THR A 207 -20.86 -10.13 -9.73
N ARG A 208 -22.17 -10.24 -9.96
CA ARG A 208 -22.89 -11.52 -9.92
C ARG A 208 -22.29 -12.58 -10.86
N GLU A 209 -21.68 -12.13 -11.95
CA GLU A 209 -21.08 -12.97 -12.98
C GLU A 209 -19.73 -13.56 -12.56
N VAL A 210 -18.95 -12.85 -11.74
CA VAL A 210 -17.61 -13.31 -11.32
C VAL A 210 -17.62 -14.13 -10.02
N TRP A 211 -18.71 -14.12 -9.25
CA TRP A 211 -18.86 -14.90 -8.02
C TRP A 211 -18.60 -16.42 -8.18
N PRO A 212 -19.04 -17.08 -9.25
CA PRO A 212 -18.69 -18.48 -9.50
C PRO A 212 -17.18 -18.71 -9.64
N PHE A 213 -16.44 -17.80 -10.28
CA PHE A 213 -14.99 -17.90 -10.41
C PHE A 213 -14.29 -17.73 -9.06
N PHE A 214 -14.81 -16.87 -8.18
CA PHE A 214 -14.33 -16.75 -6.81
C PHE A 214 -14.50 -18.07 -6.04
N ALA A 215 -15.65 -18.73 -6.13
CA ALA A 215 -15.90 -20.01 -5.46
C ALA A 215 -14.96 -21.14 -5.98
N ILE A 216 -14.70 -21.17 -7.29
CA ILE A 216 -13.73 -22.10 -7.89
C ILE A 216 -12.32 -21.82 -7.35
N GLY A 217 -11.89 -20.56 -7.34
CA GLY A 217 -10.59 -20.16 -6.79
C GLY A 217 -10.44 -20.52 -5.31
N PHE A 218 -11.50 -20.33 -4.51
CA PHE A 218 -11.54 -20.71 -3.10
C PHE A 218 -11.38 -22.22 -2.90
N ALA A 219 -12.08 -23.04 -3.70
CA ALA A 219 -11.93 -24.49 -3.65
C ALA A 219 -10.52 -24.95 -4.07
N LEU A 220 -9.95 -24.34 -5.11
CA LEU A 220 -8.58 -24.64 -5.57
C LEU A 220 -7.52 -24.19 -4.56
N ALA A 221 -7.76 -23.11 -3.81
CA ALA A 221 -6.84 -22.62 -2.78
C ALA A 221 -6.67 -23.60 -1.61
N ALA A 222 -7.61 -24.54 -1.41
CA ALA A 222 -7.45 -25.61 -0.42
C ALA A 222 -6.34 -26.62 -0.80
N ILE A 223 -5.88 -26.61 -2.06
CA ILE A 223 -4.81 -27.47 -2.56
C ILE A 223 -3.47 -26.78 -2.29
N SER A 224 -2.80 -27.18 -1.21
CA SER A 224 -1.54 -26.58 -0.75
C SER A 224 -0.34 -26.71 -1.69
N GLN A 225 -0.43 -27.55 -2.73
CA GLN A 225 0.62 -27.70 -3.74
C GLN A 225 0.58 -26.62 -4.83
N LEU A 226 -0.53 -25.89 -4.95
CA LEU A 226 -0.68 -24.83 -5.94
C LEU A 226 -0.10 -23.53 -5.38
N THR A 227 0.93 -23.00 -6.05
CA THR A 227 1.49 -21.70 -5.71
C THR A 227 0.55 -20.57 -6.15
N LEU A 228 0.74 -19.36 -5.60
CA LEU A 228 0.02 -18.16 -6.05
C LEU A 228 0.20 -17.90 -7.55
N ILE A 229 1.38 -18.23 -8.11
CA ILE A 229 1.65 -18.14 -9.55
C ILE A 229 0.77 -19.13 -10.32
N ALA A 230 0.68 -20.38 -9.86
CA ALA A 230 -0.16 -21.40 -10.51
C ALA A 230 -1.65 -21.00 -10.50
N LEU A 231 -2.16 -20.54 -9.36
CA LEU A 231 -3.53 -20.03 -9.25
C LEU A 231 -3.78 -18.82 -10.15
N GLY A 232 -2.80 -17.90 -10.25
CA GLY A 232 -2.87 -16.75 -11.14
C GLY A 232 -2.95 -17.15 -12.62
N VAL A 233 -2.11 -18.10 -13.07
CA VAL A 233 -2.14 -18.60 -14.46
C VAL A 233 -3.47 -19.30 -14.77
N ILE A 234 -3.99 -20.12 -13.85
CA ILE A 234 -5.31 -20.75 -13.99
C ILE A 234 -6.41 -19.69 -14.10
N GLY A 235 -6.36 -18.65 -13.26
CA GLY A 235 -7.32 -17.54 -13.31
C GLY A 235 -7.31 -16.80 -14.65
N VAL A 236 -6.13 -16.48 -15.18
CA VAL A 236 -5.97 -15.83 -16.50
C VAL A 236 -6.48 -16.75 -17.62
N ALA A 237 -6.20 -18.05 -17.57
CA ALA A 237 -6.70 -19.01 -18.54
C ALA A 237 -8.24 -19.07 -18.53
N LEU A 238 -8.86 -19.14 -17.34
CA LEU A 238 -10.31 -19.11 -17.19
C LEU A 238 -10.92 -17.80 -17.71
N ALA A 239 -10.28 -16.66 -17.46
CA ALA A 239 -10.71 -15.36 -17.98
C ALA A 239 -10.70 -15.33 -19.51
N PHE A 240 -9.63 -15.84 -20.16
CA PHE A 240 -9.59 -15.92 -21.61
C PHE A 240 -10.65 -16.86 -22.19
N ILE A 241 -10.89 -18.01 -21.56
CA ILE A 241 -11.94 -18.94 -21.97
C ILE A 241 -13.31 -18.27 -21.88
N TYR A 242 -13.60 -17.62 -20.75
CA TYR A 242 -14.87 -16.92 -20.53
C TYR A 242 -15.09 -15.81 -21.57
N LEU A 243 -14.11 -14.95 -21.79
CA LEU A 243 -14.20 -13.86 -22.78
C LEU A 243 -14.41 -14.38 -24.21
N ASN A 244 -13.78 -15.49 -24.59
CA ASN A 244 -13.98 -16.09 -25.92
C ASN A 244 -15.37 -16.73 -26.06
N LEU A 245 -15.86 -17.41 -25.03
CA LEU A 245 -17.20 -18.03 -25.03
C LEU A 245 -18.31 -16.97 -25.03
N THR A 246 -18.19 -15.91 -24.24
CA THR A 246 -19.17 -14.82 -24.21
C THR A 246 -19.26 -14.12 -25.58
N LYS A 247 -18.13 -13.88 -26.24
CA LYS A 247 -18.09 -13.33 -27.62
C LYS A 247 -18.74 -14.24 -28.66
N GLN A 248 -18.64 -15.56 -28.49
CA GLN A 248 -19.29 -16.52 -29.39
C GLN A 248 -20.80 -16.67 -29.07
N GLY A 249 -21.21 -16.49 -27.82
CA GLY A 249 -22.60 -16.52 -27.37
C GLY A 249 -23.44 -15.32 -27.82
N GLY A 250 -22.82 -14.17 -28.11
CA GLY A 250 -23.51 -12.98 -28.62
C GLY A 250 -23.93 -13.04 -30.09
N ASN A 251 -23.50 -14.05 -30.86
CA ASN A 251 -23.74 -14.13 -32.30
C ASN A 251 -24.80 -15.17 -32.70
N GLY A 252 -25.68 -15.57 -31.78
CA GLY A 252 -26.69 -16.59 -32.07
C GLY A 252 -27.87 -16.63 -31.09
N GLY A 253 -28.88 -15.79 -31.31
CA GLY A 253 -30.23 -16.04 -30.82
C GLY A 253 -30.92 -14.81 -30.23
N GLY A 254 -31.91 -14.28 -30.95
CA GLY A 254 -32.79 -13.22 -30.45
C GLY A 254 -33.50 -13.66 -29.17
N GLY A 255 -33.19 -12.98 -28.08
CA GLY A 255 -33.82 -13.16 -26.78
C GLY A 255 -33.38 -12.04 -25.86
N VAL A 256 -34.25 -11.05 -25.67
CA VAL A 256 -34.06 -9.90 -24.78
C VAL A 256 -33.75 -10.41 -23.38
N ALA A 257 -32.49 -10.34 -22.97
CA ALA A 257 -32.07 -10.42 -21.59
C ALA A 257 -31.74 -8.99 -21.15
N THR A 258 -32.68 -8.37 -20.44
CA THR A 258 -32.45 -7.10 -19.73
C THR A 258 -31.35 -7.31 -18.70
N SER A 259 -30.14 -6.90 -19.04
CA SER A 259 -29.11 -6.62 -18.05
C SER A 259 -29.64 -5.48 -17.19
N ASN A 260 -29.68 -5.63 -15.86
CA ASN A 260 -29.98 -4.49 -14.97
C ASN A 260 -28.69 -3.70 -14.68
N ASP A 261 -27.79 -3.62 -15.67
CA ASP A 261 -26.58 -2.81 -15.64
C ASP A 261 -26.76 -1.64 -16.60
N PRO A 262 -27.16 -0.46 -16.10
CA PRO A 262 -27.41 0.70 -16.95
C PRO A 262 -26.15 1.20 -17.67
N ILE A 263 -24.94 0.77 -17.29
CA ILE A 263 -23.69 1.13 -17.97
C ILE A 263 -23.38 0.10 -19.08
N GLY A 264 -23.66 -1.18 -18.83
CA GLY A 264 -23.52 -2.24 -19.83
C GLY A 264 -24.40 -1.99 -21.05
N ASP A 265 -25.66 -1.62 -20.81
CA ASP A 265 -26.63 -1.35 -21.88
C ASP A 265 -26.21 -0.15 -22.78
N ILE A 266 -25.48 0.83 -22.25
CA ILE A 266 -25.01 2.00 -23.02
C ILE A 266 -23.80 1.65 -23.90
N LEU A 267 -22.96 0.72 -23.46
CA LEU A 267 -21.74 0.33 -24.17
C LEU A 267 -22.01 -0.66 -25.32
N GLU A 268 -23.11 -1.42 -25.23
CA GLU A 268 -23.52 -2.37 -26.27
C GLU A 268 -24.33 -1.72 -27.43
N ASP A 269 -24.69 -0.44 -27.30
CA ASP A 269 -25.55 0.29 -28.26
C ASP A 269 -24.76 1.09 -29.34
N TYR A 270 -23.46 0.81 -29.55
CA TYR A 270 -22.63 1.43 -30.60
C TYR A 270 -22.13 0.45 -31.68
#